data_AF-A0A1A7Y5I8-F1
#
_entry.id   AF-A0A1A7Y5I8-F1
#
_cell.length_a   1.000
_cell.length_b   1.000
_cell.length_c   1.000
_cell.angle_alpha   90.00
_cell.angle_beta   90.00
_cell.angle_gamma   90.00
#
_symmetry.space_group_name_H-M   'P 1'
#
loop_
_entity.id
_entity.type
_entity.pdbx_description
1 polymer ?
#
loop_
_entity_poly.entity_id
_entity_poly.type
_entity_poly.pdbx_seq_one_letter_code
_entity_poly.pdbx_strand_id
1 'polypeptide(L)'
;DDLALNGKVSYSIKKPNDQKTKINSFSVHPTSGIIMVHHPLDFEESSIFSFIVAAVDHGHPPLTGTTTVQIELEDVNDNNPVIKEP
;
A
#
# COMPACT_ATOMS: atom_id res chain seq x y z
N ASP A 1 31.18 -6.30 12.02
CA ASP A 1 30.36 -6.17 13.24
C ASP A 1 28.93 -6.01 12.75
N ASP A 2 28.23 -7.13 12.63
CA ASP A 2 27.03 -7.27 11.78
C ASP A 2 25.74 -6.82 12.47
N LEU A 3 25.86 -6.42 13.74
CA LEU A 3 24.75 -5.93 14.56
C LEU A 3 24.14 -4.64 14.02
N ALA A 4 24.92 -3.82 13.30
CA ALA A 4 24.46 -2.57 12.71
C ALA A 4 23.66 -2.76 11.40
N LEU A 5 23.75 -3.93 10.73
CA LEU A 5 23.06 -4.19 9.46
C LEU A 5 21.69 -4.84 9.64
N ASN A 6 21.51 -5.67 10.68
CA ASN A 6 20.20 -6.30 10.98
C ASN A 6 19.12 -5.26 11.35
N GLY A 7 19.53 -4.09 11.87
CA GLY A 7 18.62 -2.98 12.16
C GLY A 7 18.17 -2.18 10.92
N LYS A 8 18.81 -2.41 9.76
CA LYS A 8 18.47 -1.73 8.51
C LYS A 8 17.52 -2.61 7.69
N VAL A 9 16.26 -2.19 7.65
CA VAL A 9 15.19 -2.87 6.92
C VAL A 9 14.82 -2.06 5.69
N SER A 10 14.59 -2.75 4.56
CA SER A 10 14.05 -2.17 3.34
C SER A 10 12.66 -2.72 3.02
N TYR A 11 11.72 -1.82 2.71
CA TYR A 11 10.33 -2.14 2.42
C TYR A 11 10.03 -2.09 0.92
N SER A 12 9.21 -3.02 0.43
CA SER A 12 8.73 -3.01 -0.96
C SER A 12 7.32 -3.62 -1.07
N ILE A 13 6.51 -3.12 -2.00
CA ILE A 13 5.24 -3.77 -2.37
C ILE A 13 5.57 -4.89 -3.37
N LYS A 14 5.19 -6.13 -3.05
CA LYS A 14 5.28 -7.24 -3.99
C LYS A 14 4.19 -7.07 -5.04
N LYS A 15 4.61 -6.89 -6.30
CA LYS A 15 3.69 -6.89 -7.43
C LYS A 15 3.13 -8.30 -7.61
N PRO A 16 1.81 -8.52 -7.50
CA PRO A 16 1.21 -9.77 -7.92
C PRO A 16 1.36 -9.90 -9.43
N ASN A 17 1.41 -11.15 -9.92
CA ASN A 17 1.42 -11.44 -11.35
C ASN A 17 0.11 -11.05 -12.06
N ASP A 18 -0.93 -10.69 -11.31
CA ASP A 18 -2.25 -10.37 -11.82
C ASP A 18 -2.41 -8.86 -12.07
N GLN A 19 -2.55 -8.48 -13.35
CA GLN A 19 -2.74 -7.09 -13.79
C GLN A 19 -4.01 -6.42 -13.22
N LYS A 20 -4.92 -7.17 -12.60
CA LYS A 20 -6.20 -6.67 -12.09
C LYS A 20 -6.11 -5.83 -10.83
N THR A 21 -5.00 -5.89 -10.09
CA THR A 21 -4.86 -5.09 -8.87
C THR A 21 -4.22 -3.75 -9.23
N LYS A 22 -4.92 -2.64 -8.93
CA LYS A 22 -4.41 -1.27 -9.06
C LYS A 22 -3.31 -0.92 -8.05
N ILE A 23 -2.36 -1.83 -7.85
CA ILE A 23 -1.21 -1.64 -6.96
C ILE A 23 -0.34 -0.47 -7.42
N ASN A 24 -0.41 -0.10 -8.70
CA ASN A 24 0.27 1.06 -9.24
C ASN A 24 -0.22 2.39 -8.61
N SER A 25 -1.38 2.39 -7.94
CA SER A 25 -1.84 3.55 -7.16
C SER A 25 -1.12 3.69 -5.83
N PHE A 26 -0.42 2.66 -5.35
CA PHE A 26 0.25 2.63 -4.05
C PHE A 26 1.77 2.52 -4.19
N SER A 27 2.48 3.14 -3.26
CA SER A 27 3.91 2.96 -3.07
C SER A 27 4.23 2.80 -1.59
N VAL A 28 5.37 2.19 -1.27
CA VAL A 28 5.90 2.16 0.09
C VAL A 28 7.26 2.83 0.12
N HIS A 29 7.48 3.73 1.07
CA HIS A 29 8.78 4.36 1.25
C HIS A 29 9.79 3.32 1.78
N PRO A 30 10.94 3.11 1.10
CA PRO A 30 11.79 1.95 1.32
C PRO A 30 12.43 1.90 2.70
N THR A 31 12.54 3.02 3.41
CA THR A 31 13.19 3.06 4.74
C THR A 31 12.20 3.24 5.89
N SER A 32 11.13 4.01 5.68
CA SER A 32 10.16 4.31 6.76
C SER A 32 8.94 3.38 6.75
N GLY A 33 8.71 2.65 5.66
CA GLY A 33 7.54 1.79 5.51
C GLY A 33 6.23 2.55 5.29
N ILE A 34 6.27 3.89 5.12
CA ILE A 34 5.07 4.71 4.89
C ILE A 34 4.46 4.33 3.53
N ILE A 35 3.18 3.98 3.54
CA ILE A 35 2.41 3.70 2.32
C ILE A 35 1.77 5.01 1.83
N MET A 36 1.92 5.31 0.55
CA MET A 36 1.42 6.52 -0.09
C MET A 36 0.58 6.18 -1.32
N VAL A 37 -0.45 6.99 -1.55
CA VAL A 37 -1.33 6.94 -2.73
C VAL A 37 -0.87 7.97 -3.76
N HIS A 38 -0.66 7.56 -5.00
CA HIS A 38 -0.20 8.41 -6.11
C HIS A 38 -1.29 8.80 -7.10
N HIS A 39 -2.39 8.05 -7.11
CA HIS A 39 -3.52 8.28 -8.02
C HIS A 39 -4.81 8.34 -7.21
N PRO A 40 -5.77 9.20 -7.58
CA PRO A 40 -7.11 9.18 -7.00
C PRO A 40 -7.67 7.77 -7.00
N LEU A 41 -8.27 7.39 -5.87
CA LEU A 41 -8.94 6.10 -5.71
C LEU A 41 -10.44 6.37 -5.86
N ASP A 42 -11.10 5.56 -6.68
CA ASP A 42 -12.53 5.65 -6.93
C ASP A 42 -13.24 4.49 -6.24
N PHE A 43 -14.16 4.81 -5.33
CA PHE A 43 -14.92 3.83 -4.56
C PHE A 43 -15.77 2.93 -5.46
N GLU A 44 -16.38 3.50 -6.50
CA GLU A 44 -17.24 2.78 -7.45
C GLU A 44 -16.45 1.75 -8.27
N GLU A 45 -15.16 2.02 -8.50
CA GLU A 45 -14.29 1.11 -9.23
C GLU A 45 -13.71 0.01 -8.35
N SER A 46 -13.28 0.36 -7.13
CA SER A 46 -12.82 -0.61 -6.15
C SER A 46 -12.80 -0.02 -4.74
N SER A 47 -13.59 -0.61 -3.84
CA SER A 47 -13.64 -0.23 -2.42
C SER A 47 -12.59 -0.93 -1.56
N ILE A 48 -11.97 -2.02 -2.04
CA ILE A 48 -11.00 -2.82 -1.30
C ILE A 48 -9.76 -3.07 -2.16
N PHE A 49 -8.60 -2.66 -1.65
CA PHE A 49 -7.29 -2.95 -2.23
C PHE A 49 -6.51 -3.87 -1.29
N SER A 50 -5.90 -4.92 -1.84
CA SER A 50 -5.08 -5.85 -1.07
C SER A 50 -3.77 -6.12 -1.79
N PHE A 51 -2.64 -5.99 -1.08
CA PHE A 51 -1.32 -6.27 -1.60
C PHE A 51 -0.35 -6.73 -0.52
N ILE A 52 0.72 -7.40 -0.93
CA ILE A 52 1.74 -7.90 0.00
C ILE A 52 2.87 -6.87 0.10
N VAL A 53 3.26 -6.53 1.32
CA VAL A 53 4.48 -5.77 1.61
C VAL A 53 5.55 -6.73 2.11
N ALA A 54 6.77 -6.59 1.59
CA ALA A 54 7.95 -7.28 2.03
C ALA A 54 8.86 -6.34 2.83
N ALA A 55 9.44 -6.86 3.90
CA ALA A 55 10.49 -6.22 4.68
C ALA A 55 11.73 -7.11 4.62
N VAL A 56 12.85 -6.57 4.16
CA VAL A 56 14.11 -7.30 4.00
C VAL A 56 15.17 -6.65 4.87
N ASP A 57 15.76 -7.41 5.80
CA ASP A 57 16.91 -6.94 6.55
C ASP A 57 18.17 -6.97 5.68
N HIS A 58 19.23 -6.26 6.11
CA HIS A 58 20.50 -6.24 5.40
C HIS A 58 21.50 -7.21 6.04
N GLY A 59 21.02 -8.27 6.72
CA GLY A 59 21.87 -9.32 7.27
C GLY A 59 22.56 -10.16 6.19
N HIS A 60 23.50 -11.02 6.59
CA HIS A 60 24.15 -11.99 5.71
C HIS A 60 24.02 -13.40 6.29
N PRO A 61 23.10 -14.25 5.79
CA PRO A 61 22.16 -13.99 4.69
C PRO A 61 21.02 -13.03 5.08
N PRO A 62 20.40 -12.32 4.11
CA PRO A 62 19.26 -11.45 4.41
C PRO A 62 18.02 -12.28 4.73
N LEU A 63 17.27 -11.85 5.74
CA LEU A 63 15.95 -12.42 6.06
C LEU A 63 14.84 -11.54 5.50
N THR A 64 13.77 -12.18 5.07
CA THR A 64 12.60 -11.50 4.50
C THR A 64 11.34 -11.87 5.29
N GLY A 65 10.66 -10.85 5.81
CA GLY A 65 9.30 -10.96 6.31
C GLY A 65 8.29 -10.41 5.29
N THR A 66 7.07 -10.95 5.29
CA THR A 66 5.98 -10.44 4.44
C THR A 66 4.69 -10.31 5.22
N THR A 67 3.87 -9.33 4.87
CA THR A 67 2.51 -9.20 5.40
C THR A 67 1.54 -8.74 4.30
N THR A 68 0.27 -9.04 4.47
CA THR A 68 -0.81 -8.53 3.61
C THR A 68 -1.31 -7.22 4.19
N VAL A 69 -1.37 -6.19 3.34
CA VAL A 69 -1.99 -4.90 3.63
C VAL A 69 -3.33 -4.87 2.91
N GLN A 70 -4.40 -4.58 3.64
CA GLN A 70 -5.73 -4.36 3.10
C GLN A 70 -6.13 -2.91 3.39
N ILE A 71 -6.54 -2.19 2.35
CA ILE A 71 -7.03 -0.81 2.40
C ILE A 71 -8.48 -0.84 1.96
N GLU A 72 -9.36 -0.36 2.82
CA GLU A 72 -10.78 -0.18 2.56
C GLU A 72 -11.04 1.32 2.39
N LEU A 73 -11.65 1.70 1.27
CA LEU A 73 -12.10 3.06 1.07
C LEU A 73 -13.42 3.26 1.81
N GLU A 74 -13.49 4.30 2.61
CA GLU A 74 -14.77 4.74 3.16
C GLU A 74 -15.57 5.45 2.05
N ASP A 75 -16.84 5.08 1.90
CA ASP A 75 -17.78 5.78 1.03
C ASP A 75 -18.07 7.15 1.64
N VAL A 76 -17.37 8.16 1.15
CA VAL A 76 -17.67 9.54 1.49
C VAL A 76 -18.91 9.92 0.68
N ASN A 77 -20.08 9.86 1.30
CA ASN A 77 -21.33 10.26 0.67
C ASN A 77 -21.35 11.79 0.47
N ASP A 78 -20.64 12.25 -0.56
CA ASP A 78 -20.52 13.64 -1.00
C ASP A 78 -21.76 14.08 -1.81
N ASN A 79 -22.82 13.26 -1.86
CA ASN A 79 -24.10 13.60 -2.46
C ASN A 79 -24.97 14.41 -1.48
N ASN A 80 -24.59 15.66 -1.23
CA ASN A 80 -25.53 16.66 -0.75
C ASN A 80 -26.58 16.85 -1.87
N PRO A 81 -27.88 16.53 -1.68
CA PRO A 81 -28.86 16.78 -2.72
C PRO A 81 -28.94 18.28 -3.00
N VAL A 82 -28.61 18.70 -4.22
CA VAL A 82 -28.83 20.08 -4.66
C VAL A 82 -30.32 20.22 -4.95
N ILE A 83 -31.10 20.63 -3.94
CA ILE A 83 -32.48 21.05 -4.15
C ILE A 83 -32.41 22.33 -4.98
N LYS A 84 -32.70 22.23 -6.28
CA LYS A 84 -33.05 23.41 -7.07
C LYS A 84 -34.43 23.83 -6.58
N GLU A 85 -34.50 24.94 -5.86
CA GLU A 85 -35.76 25.58 -5.47
C GLU A 85 -36.61 25.88 -6.73
N PRO A 86 -37.95 25.83 -6.61
CA PRO A 86 -38.89 25.74 -7.73
C PRO A 86 -38.92 26.95 -8.67
#